data_AF-A0A961A8Z0-F1
#
_entry.id   AF-A0A961A8Z0-F1
#
_cell.length_a   1.000
_cell.length_b   1.000
_cell.length_c   1.000
_cell.angle_alpha   90.00
_cell.angle_beta   90.00
_cell.angle_gamma   90.00
#
_symmetry.space_group_name_H-M   'P 1'
#
loop_
_entity.id
_entity.type
_entity.pdbx_description
1 polymer ?
#
loop_
_entity_poly.entity_id
_entity_poly.type
_entity_poly.pdbx_seq_one_letter_code
_entity_poly.pdbx_strand_id
1 'polypeptide(L)'
;MSIRVVVSDALNRRVPMFDTKRYAEFERAVADVVKGRAKYRLVHTSARSKRRYYSVRQGLYTLYYSVAADDPANTVFEEFLSDDEEDLIMDVFAEGHD
;
A
#
# COMPACT_ATOMS: atom_id res chain seq x y z
N MET A 1 -0.42 19.44 9.52
CA MET A 1 0.70 18.58 9.07
C MET A 1 0.40 18.17 7.64
N SER A 2 1.26 18.52 6.68
CA SER A 2 1.05 18.20 5.26
C SER A 2 1.74 16.87 4.96
N ILE A 3 0.98 15.85 4.55
CA ILE A 3 1.53 14.55 4.16
C ILE A 3 1.91 14.64 2.68
N ARG A 4 3.14 14.25 2.35
CA ARG A 4 3.58 14.02 0.98
C ARG A 4 3.30 12.57 0.63
N VAL A 5 2.40 12.41 -0.33
CA VAL A 5 2.00 11.11 -0.84
C VAL A 5 2.69 10.88 -2.17
N VAL A 6 3.32 9.72 -2.31
CA VAL A 6 3.84 9.21 -3.58
C VAL A 6 3.17 7.87 -3.87
N VAL A 7 2.89 7.59 -5.14
CA VAL A 7 2.42 6.27 -5.60
C VAL A 7 3.62 5.58 -6.23
N SER A 8 3.88 4.33 -5.85
CA SER A 8 4.96 3.54 -6.45
C SER A 8 4.76 3.39 -7.97
N ASP A 9 5.84 3.23 -8.73
CA ASP A 9 5.73 3.01 -10.19
C ASP A 9 4.92 1.76 -10.53
N ALA A 10 5.02 0.71 -9.69
CA ALA A 10 4.26 -0.52 -9.87
C ALA A 10 2.75 -0.28 -9.74
N LEU A 11 2.32 0.41 -8.67
CA LEU A 11 0.92 0.76 -8.47
C LEU A 11 0.45 1.76 -9.55
N ASN A 12 1.26 2.74 -9.91
CA ASN A 12 0.92 3.73 -10.93
C ASN A 12 0.64 3.09 -12.31
N ARG A 13 1.28 1.97 -12.64
CA ARG A 13 0.98 1.19 -13.85
C ARG A 13 -0.34 0.42 -13.77
N ARG A 14 -0.78 0.05 -12.57
CA ARG A 14 -1.99 -0.78 -12.34
C ARG A 14 -3.25 0.05 -12.12
N VAL A 15 -3.16 1.23 -11.50
CA VAL A 15 -4.32 2.10 -11.24
C VAL A 15 -5.18 2.33 -12.50
N PRO A 16 -4.61 2.59 -13.70
CA PRO A 16 -5.40 2.76 -14.92
C PRO A 16 -6.17 1.50 -15.36
N MET A 17 -5.79 0.33 -14.87
CA MET A 17 -6.43 -0.96 -15.17
C MET A 17 -7.54 -1.30 -14.17
N PHE A 18 -7.72 -0.49 -13.11
CA PHE A 18 -8.77 -0.73 -12.14
C PHE A 18 -10.13 -0.46 -12.76
N ASP A 19 -11.08 -1.37 -12.53
CA ASP A 19 -12.47 -1.06 -12.81
C ASP A 19 -12.96 0.07 -11.89
N THR A 20 -14.12 0.64 -12.20
CA THR A 20 -14.69 1.75 -11.45
C THR A 20 -14.89 1.43 -9.97
N LYS A 21 -15.22 0.17 -9.63
CA LYS A 21 -15.47 -0.24 -8.25
C LYS A 21 -14.16 -0.32 -7.45
N ARG A 22 -13.13 -0.95 -8.02
CA ARG A 22 -11.79 -1.07 -7.43
C ARG A 22 -11.15 0.30 -7.27
N TYR A 23 -11.29 1.17 -8.26
CA TYR A 23 -10.78 2.54 -8.18
C TYR A 23 -11.44 3.33 -7.04
N ALA A 24 -12.76 3.22 -6.85
CA ALA A 24 -13.45 3.87 -5.73
C ALA A 24 -13.00 3.35 -4.35
N GLU A 25 -12.77 2.03 -4.21
CA GLU A 25 -12.21 1.46 -2.98
C GLU A 25 -10.76 1.92 -2.76
N PHE A 26 -9.95 2.03 -3.82
CA PHE A 26 -8.59 2.56 -3.75
C PHE A 26 -8.57 4.01 -3.25
N GLU A 27 -9.37 4.90 -3.84
CA GLU A 27 -9.46 6.30 -3.42
C GLU A 27 -9.89 6.43 -1.95
N ARG A 28 -10.82 5.58 -1.51
CA ARG A 28 -11.26 5.54 -0.11
C ARG A 28 -10.15 5.10 0.82
N ALA A 29 -9.43 4.03 0.49
CA ALA A 29 -8.30 3.55 1.29
C ALA A 29 -7.21 4.63 1.42
N VAL A 30 -6.86 5.28 0.30
CA VAL A 30 -5.89 6.39 0.28
C VAL A 30 -6.37 7.54 1.16
N ALA A 31 -7.63 7.96 1.01
CA ALA A 31 -8.19 9.04 1.80
C ALA A 31 -8.18 8.73 3.30
N ASP A 32 -8.48 7.49 3.69
CA ASP A 32 -8.46 7.07 5.10
C ASP A 32 -7.04 7.04 5.67
N VAL A 33 -6.03 6.62 4.88
CA VAL A 33 -4.62 6.67 5.31
C VAL A 33 -4.18 8.13 5.49
N VAL A 34 -4.43 8.98 4.49
CA VAL A 34 -4.01 10.40 4.53
C VAL A 34 -4.72 11.17 5.65
N LYS A 35 -5.97 10.85 5.95
CA LYS A 35 -6.73 11.47 7.05
C LYS A 35 -6.45 10.84 8.42
N GLY A 36 -5.60 9.81 8.49
CA GLY A 36 -5.30 9.09 9.74
C GLY A 36 -6.49 8.31 10.31
N ARG A 37 -7.48 7.95 9.47
CA ARG A 37 -8.68 7.20 9.84
C ARG A 37 -8.56 5.71 9.57
N ALA A 38 -7.58 5.32 8.76
CA ALA A 38 -7.35 3.94 8.40
C ALA A 38 -6.98 3.08 9.61
N LYS A 39 -7.63 1.92 9.73
CA LYS A 39 -7.21 0.86 10.65
C LYS A 39 -6.09 0.07 9.99
N TYR A 40 -4.85 0.44 10.29
CA TYR A 40 -3.67 -0.18 9.70
C TYR A 40 -3.13 -1.34 10.54
N ARG A 41 -2.45 -2.27 9.86
CA ARG A 41 -1.62 -3.31 10.46
C ARG A 41 -0.17 -3.10 10.03
N LEU A 42 0.77 -3.13 10.97
CA LEU A 42 2.19 -3.18 10.63
C LEU A 42 2.52 -4.54 10.02
N VAL A 43 3.06 -4.54 8.80
CA VAL A 43 3.42 -5.75 8.03
C VAL A 43 4.89 -6.05 8.22
N HIS A 44 5.75 -5.06 8.00
CA HIS A 44 7.20 -5.24 8.01
C HIS A 44 7.91 -3.94 8.39
N THR A 45 9.13 -4.03 8.92
CA THR A 45 10.00 -2.86 9.13
C THR A 45 11.37 -3.17 8.54
N SER A 46 11.80 -2.34 7.60
CA SER A 46 13.11 -2.48 6.96
C SER A 46 14.09 -1.49 7.57
N ALA A 47 15.14 -2.02 8.22
CA ALA A 47 16.24 -1.21 8.73
C ALA A 47 17.09 -0.62 7.58
N ARG A 48 17.20 -1.34 6.46
CA ARG A 48 17.98 -0.93 5.27
C ARG A 48 17.40 0.31 4.61
N SER A 49 16.10 0.33 4.35
CA SER A 49 15.42 1.48 3.74
C SER A 49 14.93 2.50 4.77
N LYS A 50 15.02 2.18 6.08
CA LYS A 50 14.42 2.94 7.18
C LYS A 50 12.92 3.17 6.97
N ARG A 51 12.19 2.16 6.52
CA ARG A 51 10.75 2.26 6.24
C ARG A 51 9.96 1.26 7.07
N ARG A 52 8.76 1.68 7.48
CA ARG A 52 7.74 0.81 8.07
C ARG A 52 6.64 0.58 7.05
N TYR A 53 6.31 -0.68 6.81
CA TYR A 53 5.32 -1.11 5.84
C TYR A 53 4.03 -1.49 6.58
N TYR A 54 2.92 -0.97 6.07
CA TYR A 54 1.60 -1.09 6.65
C TYR A 54 0.64 -1.63 5.60
N SER A 55 -0.42 -2.29 6.07
CA SER A 55 -1.55 -2.71 5.26
C SER A 55 -2.85 -2.14 5.82
N VAL A 56 -3.77 -1.79 4.93
CA VAL A 56 -5.14 -1.37 5.25
C VAL A 56 -6.11 -2.14 4.37
N ARG A 57 -7.02 -2.88 5.01
CA ARG A 57 -8.07 -3.61 4.30
C ARG A 57 -9.23 -2.67 3.99
N GLN A 58 -9.63 -2.62 2.71
CA GLN A 58 -10.71 -1.80 2.20
C GLN A 58 -11.59 -2.67 1.28
N GLY A 59 -12.69 -3.17 1.85
CA GLY A 59 -13.57 -4.13 1.17
C GLY A 59 -12.86 -5.46 0.92
N LEU A 60 -12.78 -5.85 -0.35
CA LEU A 60 -12.11 -7.07 -0.83
C LEU A 60 -10.64 -6.84 -1.19
N TYR A 61 -10.13 -5.62 -0.96
CA TYR A 61 -8.80 -5.22 -1.35
C TYR A 61 -7.95 -4.82 -0.15
N THR A 62 -6.64 -4.95 -0.27
CA THR A 62 -5.64 -4.54 0.72
C THR A 62 -4.72 -3.50 0.10
N LEU A 63 -4.63 -2.33 0.71
CA LEU A 63 -3.67 -1.27 0.37
C LEU A 63 -2.42 -1.45 1.22
N TYR A 64 -1.29 -1.68 0.55
CA TYR A 64 0.03 -1.66 1.16
C TYR A 64 0.66 -0.28 0.96
N TYR A 65 1.20 0.26 2.03
CA TYR A 65 1.91 1.53 1.99
C TYR A 65 3.08 1.50 2.95
N SER A 66 4.07 2.35 2.71
CA SER A 66 5.23 2.46 3.56
C SER A 66 5.46 3.91 3.98
N VAL A 67 5.98 4.07 5.19
CA VAL A 67 6.26 5.37 5.79
C VAL A 67 7.74 5.40 6.18
N ALA A 68 8.43 6.49 5.83
CA ALA A 68 9.81 6.69 6.27
C ALA A 68 9.85 6.86 7.79
N ALA A 69 10.76 6.15 8.47
CA ALA A 69 10.82 6.12 9.93
C ALA A 69 11.29 7.47 10.52
N ASP A 70 12.04 8.25 9.74
CA ASP A 70 12.56 9.57 10.06
C ASP A 70 11.67 10.72 9.55
N ASP A 71 10.85 10.47 8.52
CA ASP A 71 9.87 11.43 8.02
C ASP A 71 8.48 10.79 7.83
N PRO A 72 7.64 10.79 8.87
CA PRO A 72 6.29 10.24 8.81
C PRO A 72 5.36 10.93 7.81
N ALA A 73 5.74 12.12 7.33
CA ALA A 73 5.00 12.80 6.28
C ALA A 73 5.32 12.23 4.89
N ASN A 74 6.35 11.39 4.73
CA ASN A 74 6.72 10.73 3.49
C ASN A 74 6.09 9.33 3.41
N THR A 75 4.88 9.29 2.85
CA THR A 75 4.09 8.08 2.66
C THR A 75 4.13 7.66 1.19
N VAL A 76 4.47 6.39 0.95
CA VAL A 76 4.44 5.78 -0.39
C VAL A 76 3.36 4.71 -0.41
N PHE A 77 2.40 4.82 -1.32
CA PHE A 77 1.45 3.74 -1.63
C PHE A 77 2.14 2.74 -2.55
N GLU A 78 2.33 1.53 -2.03
CA GLU A 78 3.16 0.51 -2.67
C GLU A 78 2.31 -0.32 -3.63
N GLU A 79 1.20 -0.89 -3.15
CA GLU A 79 0.33 -1.79 -3.92
C GLU A 79 -1.12 -1.78 -3.42
N PHE A 80 -2.06 -2.18 -4.27
CA PHE A 80 -3.46 -2.37 -3.91
C PHE A 80 -3.98 -3.64 -4.56
N LEU A 81 -4.18 -4.70 -3.78
CA LEU A 81 -4.41 -6.07 -4.24
C LEU A 81 -5.76 -6.59 -3.76
N SER A 82 -6.46 -7.41 -4.54
CA SER A 82 -7.53 -8.26 -4.00
C SER A 82 -6.93 -9.45 -3.23
N ASP A 83 -7.73 -10.10 -2.39
CA ASP A 83 -7.31 -11.34 -1.69
C ASP A 83 -6.74 -12.37 -2.69
N ASP A 84 -7.40 -12.58 -3.84
CA ASP A 84 -6.94 -13.51 -4.89
C ASP A 84 -5.59 -13.09 -5.52
N GLU A 85 -5.27 -11.80 -5.55
CA GLU A 85 -3.99 -11.30 -6.10
C GLU A 85 -2.88 -11.35 -5.04
N GLU A 86 -3.22 -11.20 -3.76
CA GLU A 86 -2.28 -11.30 -2.64
C GLU A 86 -1.66 -12.71 -2.59
N ASP A 87 -2.47 -13.75 -2.72
CA ASP A 87 -2.00 -15.15 -2.74
C ASP A 87 -1.04 -15.42 -3.90
N LEU A 88 -1.34 -14.91 -5.09
CA LEU A 88 -0.50 -15.07 -6.29
C LEU A 88 0.84 -14.33 -6.19
N ILE A 89 0.88 -13.19 -5.50
CA ILE A 89 2.08 -12.36 -5.37
C ILE A 89 2.98 -12.88 -4.24
N MET A 90 2.41 -13.43 -3.16
CA MET A 90 3.17 -14.03 -2.08
C MET A 90 3.96 -15.28 -2.53
N ASP A 91 3.41 -16.08 -3.45
CA ASP A 91 4.15 -17.20 -4.06
C ASP A 91 5.35 -16.70 -4.88
N VAL A 92 5.19 -15.61 -5.63
CA VAL A 92 6.28 -15.02 -6.44
C VAL A 92 7.37 -14.35 -5.58
N PHE A 93 7.01 -13.74 -4.44
CA PHE A 93 8.00 -13.20 -3.50
C PHE A 93 8.69 -14.29 -2.66
N ALA A 94 8.04 -15.43 -2.41
CA ALA A 94 8.64 -16.56 -1.71
C ALA A 94 9.66 -17.31 -2.59
N GLU A 95 9.49 -17.29 -3.91
CA GLU A 95 10.37 -18.02 -4.85
C GLU A 95 11.60 -17.24 -5.35
N GLY A 96 11.76 -15.96 -5.01
CA GLY A 96 12.91 -15.21 -5.49
C GLY A 96 13.18 -13.93 -4.74
N HIS A 97 13.97 -14.00 -3.68
CA HIS A 97 14.95 -12.99 -3.28
C HIS A 97 15.77 -13.51 -2.08
N ASP A 98 16.79 -14.32 -2.39
CA ASP A 98 18.01 -14.44 -1.58
C ASP A 98 19.09 -13.54 -2.22
#